data_AF-A0A952HPB9-F1
#
_entry.id   AF-A0A952HPB9-F1
#
_cell.length_a   1.000
_cell.length_b   1.000
_cell.length_c   1.000
_cell.angle_alpha   90.00
_cell.angle_beta   90.00
_cell.angle_gamma   90.00
#
_symmetry.space_group_name_H-M   'P 1'
#
loop_
_entity.id
_entity.type
_entity.pdbx_description
1 polymer ?
#
loop_
_entity_poly.entity_id
_entity_poly.type
_entity_poly.pdbx_seq_one_letter_code
_entity_poly.pdbx_strand_id
1 'polypeptide(L)'
;MKWVKVFALFAVIHMAAWVVVHGYLKQNPTQILLVADTSFSLKSHFPDMQRWIEGYAASKRYSTIEIGTDKAMLGPLDEIKDPRSIFRTAFGKSSEESLQRYSESAADKRILLSDGSYEPSGWEVVSFN
;
A
#
# COMPACT_ATOMS: atom_id res chain seq x y z
N MET A 1 -12.25 3.72 47.35
CA MET A 1 -12.95 2.58 46.70
C MET A 1 -13.80 2.96 45.48
N LYS A 2 -14.47 4.13 45.42
CA LYS A 2 -15.25 4.54 44.23
C LYS A 2 -14.38 4.75 42.98
N TRP A 3 -13.23 5.40 43.14
CA TRP A 3 -12.27 5.67 42.06
C TRP A 3 -11.75 4.41 41.36
N VAL A 4 -11.48 3.33 42.11
CA VAL A 4 -11.06 2.05 41.54
C VAL A 4 -12.16 1.43 40.66
N LYS A 5 -13.43 1.53 41.08
CA LYS A 5 -14.56 1.03 40.29
C LYS A 5 -14.77 1.84 39.00
N VAL A 6 -14.63 3.16 39.08
CA VAL A 6 -14.74 4.04 37.91
C VAL A 6 -13.60 3.78 36.93
N PHE A 7 -12.37 3.65 37.42
CA PHE A 7 -11.22 3.32 36.58
C PHE A 7 -11.32 1.93 35.96
N ALA A 8 -11.79 0.94 36.73
CA ALA A 8 -12.04 -0.41 36.21
C ALA A 8 -13.10 -0.41 35.11
N LEU A 9 -14.22 0.31 35.30
CA LEU A 9 -15.26 0.45 34.29
C LEU A 9 -14.72 1.14 33.03
N PHE A 10 -13.93 2.20 33.19
CA PHE A 10 -13.25 2.88 32.09
C PHE A 10 -12.36 1.92 31.31
N ALA A 11 -11.52 1.13 32.00
CA ALA A 11 -10.65 0.15 31.37
C ALA A 11 -11.43 -0.93 30.60
N VAL A 12 -12.54 -1.42 31.17
CA VAL A 12 -13.41 -2.40 30.51
C VAL A 12 -14.03 -1.83 29.24
N ILE A 13 -14.54 -0.59 29.27
CA ILE A 13 -15.12 0.06 28.08
C ILE A 13 -14.06 0.23 27.00
N HIS A 14 -12.84 0.64 27.34
CA HIS A 14 -11.75 0.80 26.37
C HIS A 14 -11.35 -0.54 25.77
N MET A 15 -11.26 -1.59 26.58
CA MET A 15 -10.95 -2.93 26.10
C MET A 15 -12.06 -3.45 25.17
N ALA A 16 -13.33 -3.26 25.53
CA ALA A 16 -14.46 -3.63 24.68
C ALA A 16 -14.45 -2.87 23.35
N ALA A 17 -14.26 -1.55 23.39
CA ALA A 17 -14.15 -0.72 22.19
C ALA A 17 -12.98 -1.15 21.30
N TRP A 18 -11.81 -1.44 21.91
CA TRP A 18 -10.65 -1.94 21.19
C TRP A 18 -10.92 -3.26 20.49
N VAL A 19 -11.54 -4.24 21.18
CA VAL A 19 -11.90 -5.54 20.58
C VAL A 19 -12.84 -5.36 19.39
N VAL A 20 -13.86 -4.50 19.54
CA VAL A 20 -14.83 -4.24 18.47
C VAL A 20 -14.16 -3.59 17.26
N VAL A 21 -13.38 -2.53 17.45
CA VAL A 21 -12.69 -1.83 16.37
C VAL A 21 -11.66 -2.74 15.70
N HIS A 22 -10.89 -3.48 16.49
CA HIS A 22 -9.90 -4.43 15.99
C HIS A 22 -10.55 -5.53 15.14
N GLY A 23 -11.66 -6.10 15.62
CA GLY A 23 -12.42 -7.11 14.89
C GLY A 23 -12.99 -6.57 13.58
N TYR A 24 -13.56 -5.36 13.61
CA TYR A 24 -14.13 -4.70 12.43
C TYR A 24 -13.08 -4.43 11.35
N LEU A 25 -11.95 -3.83 11.71
CA LEU A 25 -10.88 -3.50 10.76
C LEU A 25 -10.25 -4.77 10.16
N LYS A 26 -10.16 -5.86 10.92
CA LYS A 26 -9.66 -7.14 10.41
C LYS A 26 -10.60 -7.77 9.36
N GLN A 27 -11.92 -7.56 9.50
CA GLN A 27 -12.91 -8.08 8.55
C GLN A 27 -13.10 -7.17 7.33
N ASN A 28 -12.74 -5.89 7.45
CA ASN A 28 -12.88 -4.89 6.38
C ASN A 28 -11.50 -4.24 6.10
N PRO A 29 -10.53 -5.03 5.58
CA PRO A 29 -9.21 -4.50 5.28
C PRO A 29 -9.30 -3.46 4.16
N THR A 30 -8.60 -2.34 4.32
CA THR A 30 -8.45 -1.34 3.25
C THR A 30 -7.73 -1.96 2.05
N GLN A 31 -8.32 -1.86 0.87
CA GLN A 31 -7.74 -2.34 -0.38
C GLN A 31 -6.82 -1.27 -0.97
N ILE A 32 -5.53 -1.57 -1.07
CA ILE A 32 -4.53 -0.63 -1.56
C ILE A 32 -3.94 -1.20 -2.84
N LEU A 33 -4.03 -0.45 -3.93
CA LEU A 33 -3.28 -0.73 -5.15
C LEU A 33 -2.01 0.12 -5.17
N LEU A 34 -0.87 -0.53 -5.26
CA LEU A 34 0.43 0.10 -5.35
C LEU A 34 1.08 -0.29 -6.68
N VAL A 35 1.32 0.71 -7.53
CA VAL A 35 1.98 0.52 -8.83
C VAL A 35 3.37 1.11 -8.79
N ALA A 36 4.36 0.29 -9.12
CA ALA A 36 5.74 0.72 -9.26
C ALA A 36 6.08 1.05 -10.72
N ASP A 37 6.58 2.25 -10.97
CA ASP A 37 7.18 2.63 -12.25
C ASP A 37 8.53 1.93 -12.38
N THR A 38 8.63 1.05 -13.37
CA THR A 38 9.87 0.32 -13.65
C THR A 38 10.66 0.91 -14.83
N SER A 39 10.45 2.20 -15.14
CA SER A 39 11.18 2.93 -16.18
C SER A 39 12.70 2.82 -15.99
N PHE A 40 13.44 2.77 -17.10
CA PHE A 40 14.91 2.74 -17.07
C PHE A 40 15.56 3.87 -16.27
N SER A 41 14.94 5.07 -16.25
CA SER A 41 15.40 6.23 -15.48
C SER A 41 15.41 5.97 -13.97
N LEU A 42 14.56 5.08 -13.49
CA LEU A 42 14.36 4.80 -12.06
C LEU A 42 15.15 3.59 -11.57
N LYS A 43 15.93 2.94 -12.43
CA LYS A 43 16.65 1.70 -12.09
C LYS A 43 17.58 1.86 -10.87
N SER A 44 18.20 3.03 -10.70
CA SER A 44 19.02 3.34 -9.53
C SER A 44 18.22 3.42 -8.22
N HIS A 45 16.92 3.70 -8.31
CA HIS A 45 16.01 3.90 -7.18
C HIS A 45 15.15 2.67 -6.87
N PHE A 46 15.22 1.59 -7.64
CA PHE A 46 14.49 0.35 -7.33
C PHE A 46 14.74 -0.17 -5.90
N PRO A 47 15.96 -0.13 -5.35
CA PRO A 47 16.18 -0.50 -3.95
C PRO A 47 15.44 0.43 -2.96
N ASP A 48 15.28 1.71 -3.30
CA ASP A 48 14.61 2.70 -2.46
C ASP A 48 13.11 2.50 -2.48
N MET A 49 12.54 2.26 -3.67
CA MET A 49 11.14 1.90 -3.84
C MET A 49 10.81 0.60 -3.12
N GLN A 50 11.68 -0.42 -3.20
CA GLN A 50 11.48 -1.66 -2.47
C GLN A 50 11.43 -1.42 -0.95
N ARG A 51 12.40 -0.66 -0.41
CA ARG A 51 12.40 -0.30 1.02
C ARG A 51 11.17 0.50 1.40
N TRP A 52 10.69 1.37 0.52
CA TRP A 52 9.45 2.11 0.72
C TRP A 52 8.24 1.17 0.78
N ILE A 53 8.12 0.21 -0.16
CA ILE A 53 7.04 -0.79 -0.18
C ILE A 53 7.04 -1.60 1.13
N GLU A 54 8.21 -2.09 1.54
CA GLU A 54 8.37 -2.89 2.76
C GLU A 54 8.00 -2.08 4.01
N GLY A 55 8.49 -0.84 4.12
CA GLY A 55 8.17 0.05 5.23
C GLY A 55 6.69 0.44 5.26
N TYR A 56 6.10 0.70 4.09
CA TYR A 56 4.69 1.01 3.94
C TYR A 56 3.83 -0.18 4.40
N ALA A 57 4.11 -1.38 3.89
CA ALA A 57 3.41 -2.61 4.26
C ALA A 57 3.51 -2.90 5.76
N ALA A 58 4.70 -2.75 6.36
CA ALA A 58 4.90 -2.94 7.80
C ALA A 58 4.04 -1.97 8.66
N SER A 59 3.72 -0.78 8.13
CA SER A 59 2.90 0.21 8.82
C SER A 59 1.38 0.02 8.65
N LYS A 60 0.94 -0.84 7.72
CA LYS A 60 -0.46 -1.01 7.32
C LYS A 60 -1.05 -2.34 7.78
N ARG A 61 -1.38 -2.40 9.07
CA ARG A 61 -1.83 -3.63 9.75
C ARG A 61 -3.18 -4.21 9.27
N TYR A 62 -4.13 -3.37 8.85
CA TYR A 62 -5.47 -3.80 8.41
C TYR A 62 -5.69 -3.43 6.95
N SER A 63 -4.78 -3.88 6.10
CA SER A 63 -4.81 -3.55 4.68
C SER A 63 -4.35 -4.73 3.85
N THR A 64 -4.95 -4.84 2.66
CA THR A 64 -4.49 -5.74 1.61
C THR A 64 -3.81 -4.88 0.56
N ILE A 65 -2.56 -5.19 0.22
CA ILE A 65 -1.80 -4.42 -0.76
C ILE A 65 -1.64 -5.27 -2.01
N GLU A 66 -2.25 -4.85 -3.11
CA GLU A 66 -2.00 -5.39 -4.44
C GLU A 66 -0.86 -4.62 -5.09
N ILE A 67 0.10 -5.34 -5.67
CA ILE A 67 1.23 -4.76 -6.37
C ILE A 67 1.01 -4.88 -7.87
N GLY A 68 1.20 -3.75 -8.55
CA GLY A 68 1.33 -3.67 -10.00
C GLY A 68 2.65 -3.02 -10.40
N THR A 69 2.91 -3.09 -11.70
CA THR A 69 3.95 -2.34 -12.40
C THR A 69 3.31 -1.59 -13.57
N ASP A 70 4.05 -0.72 -14.25
CA ASP A 70 3.59 -0.11 -15.50
C ASP A 70 3.28 -1.13 -16.63
N LYS A 71 3.63 -2.41 -16.47
CA LYS A 71 3.35 -3.48 -17.45
C LYS A 71 2.37 -4.55 -16.99
N ALA A 72 2.39 -4.91 -15.72
CA ALA A 72 1.67 -6.08 -15.25
C ALA A 72 1.21 -5.95 -13.80
N MET A 73 0.06 -6.54 -13.51
CA MET A 73 -0.39 -6.79 -12.15
C MET A 73 0.39 -8.00 -11.63
N LEU A 74 1.01 -7.85 -10.46
CA LEU A 74 1.77 -8.91 -9.80
C LEU A 74 0.92 -9.66 -8.76
N GLY A 75 -0.11 -9.01 -8.23
CA GLY A 75 -1.03 -9.59 -7.25
C GLY A 75 -0.74 -9.14 -5.82
N PRO A 76 -1.28 -9.85 -4.81
CA PRO A 76 -1.11 -9.49 -3.40
C PRO A 76 0.36 -9.51 -2.96
N LEU A 77 0.79 -8.47 -2.24
CA LEU A 77 2.18 -8.31 -1.79
C LEU A 77 2.65 -9.48 -0.92
N ASP A 78 1.77 -10.07 -0.10
CA ASP A 78 2.04 -11.21 0.76
C ASP A 78 2.19 -12.54 0.01
N GLU A 79 1.70 -12.61 -1.24
CA GLU A 79 1.90 -13.75 -2.13
C GLU A 79 3.19 -13.65 -2.96
N ILE A 80 3.83 -12.47 -3.00
CA ILE A 80 5.09 -12.24 -3.72
C ILE A 80 6.26 -12.82 -2.91
N LYS A 81 6.75 -13.99 -3.33
CA LYS A 81 7.84 -14.71 -2.65
C LYS A 81 9.16 -13.95 -2.55
N ASP A 82 9.46 -13.10 -3.52
CA ASP A 82 10.71 -12.33 -3.60
C ASP A 82 10.36 -10.90 -3.99
N PRO A 83 10.33 -9.93 -3.07
CA PRO A 83 9.96 -8.53 -3.38
C PRO A 83 10.81 -7.89 -4.48
N ARG A 84 12.05 -8.38 -4.69
CA ARG A 84 12.90 -7.96 -5.82
C ARG A 84 12.31 -8.33 -7.18
N SER A 85 11.35 -9.25 -7.23
CA SER A 85 10.66 -9.62 -8.47
C SER A 85 9.84 -8.48 -9.06
N ILE A 86 9.44 -7.51 -8.23
CA ILE A 86 8.75 -6.29 -8.66
C ILE A 86 9.64 -5.50 -9.64
N PHE A 87 10.95 -5.51 -9.42
CA PHE A 87 11.93 -4.70 -10.15
C PHE A 87 12.87 -5.55 -11.04
N ARG A 88 12.50 -6.79 -11.36
CA ARG A 88 13.34 -7.71 -12.15
C ARG A 88 13.68 -7.17 -13.54
N THR A 89 12.73 -6.47 -14.15
CA THR A 89 12.87 -5.95 -15.50
C THR A 89 12.54 -4.47 -15.47
N ALA A 90 13.46 -3.65 -15.96
CA ALA A 90 13.17 -2.26 -16.25
C ALA A 90 12.53 -2.18 -17.64
N PHE A 91 11.47 -1.40 -17.77
CA PHE A 91 10.77 -1.19 -19.02
C PHE A 91 10.94 0.25 -19.54
N GLY A 92 10.35 0.51 -20.72
CA GLY A 92 10.23 1.87 -21.26
C GLY A 92 9.38 2.78 -20.38
N LYS A 93 9.39 4.07 -20.69
CA LYS A 93 8.77 5.13 -19.88
C LYS A 93 7.32 4.78 -19.50
N SER A 94 7.02 4.86 -18.20
CA SER A 94 5.66 4.77 -17.67
C SER A 94 4.85 6.03 -18.02
N SER A 95 3.55 5.87 -18.20
CA SER A 95 2.64 6.94 -18.58
C SER A 95 1.29 6.78 -17.90
N GLU A 96 0.46 7.83 -17.92
CA GLU A 96 -0.92 7.75 -17.45
C GLU A 96 -1.73 6.67 -18.18
N GLU A 97 -1.46 6.44 -19.47
CA GLU A 97 -2.09 5.37 -20.27
C GLU A 97 -1.78 3.98 -19.70
N SER A 98 -0.54 3.75 -19.24
CA SER A 98 -0.17 2.47 -18.61
C SER A 98 -0.98 2.17 -17.34
N LEU A 99 -1.48 3.20 -16.66
CA LEU A 99 -2.30 3.07 -15.47
C LEU A 99 -3.79 2.82 -15.77
N GLN A 100 -4.25 3.04 -17.00
CA GLN A 100 -5.65 2.75 -17.36
C GLN A 100 -6.00 1.27 -17.15
N ARG A 101 -5.02 0.37 -17.22
CA ARG A 101 -5.22 -1.06 -16.91
C ARG A 101 -5.72 -1.31 -15.49
N TYR A 102 -5.52 -0.35 -14.59
CA TYR A 102 -5.93 -0.40 -13.20
C TYR A 102 -7.23 0.37 -12.92
N SER A 103 -7.88 0.91 -13.96
CA SER A 103 -9.10 1.71 -13.83
C SER A 103 -10.22 0.95 -13.12
N GLU A 104 -10.36 -0.35 -13.40
CA GLU A 104 -11.37 -1.26 -12.81
C GLU A 104 -10.98 -1.84 -11.44
N SER A 105 -9.79 -1.51 -10.90
CA SER A 105 -9.39 -1.97 -9.57
C SER A 105 -10.33 -1.39 -8.51
N ALA A 106 -10.84 -2.27 -7.64
CA ALA A 106 -11.68 -1.93 -6.49
C ALA A 106 -10.88 -1.36 -5.29
N ALA A 107 -9.66 -0.86 -5.53
CA ALA A 107 -8.82 -0.30 -4.48
C ALA A 107 -9.42 0.98 -3.89
N ASP A 108 -9.48 1.04 -2.56
CA ASP A 108 -9.85 2.23 -1.78
C ASP A 108 -8.77 3.32 -1.91
N LYS A 109 -7.53 2.91 -2.12
CA LYS A 109 -6.38 3.80 -2.25
C LYS A 109 -5.46 3.34 -3.38
N ARG A 110 -5.05 4.28 -4.23
CA ARG A 110 -4.13 4.05 -5.34
C ARG A 110 -2.84 4.83 -5.11
N ILE A 111 -1.71 4.15 -5.21
CA ILE A 111 -0.38 4.72 -4.97
C ILE A 111 0.50 4.42 -6.17
N LEU A 112 1.17 5.45 -6.68
CA LEU A 112 2.14 5.35 -7.75
C LEU A 112 3.53 5.68 -7.20
N LEU A 113 4.48 4.76 -7.36
CA LEU A 113 5.90 5.04 -7.16
C LEU A 113 6.48 5.44 -8.50
N SER A 114 6.88 6.70 -8.69
CA SER A 114 7.38 7.18 -9.99
C SER A 114 8.49 8.23 -9.83
N ASP A 115 8.95 8.79 -10.94
CA ASP A 115 9.87 9.94 -10.97
C ASP A 115 9.16 11.29 -10.74
N GLY A 116 7.83 11.27 -10.51
CA GLY A 116 7.01 12.48 -10.39
C GLY A 116 6.78 13.23 -11.70
N SER A 117 7.13 12.65 -12.86
CA SER A 117 6.94 13.31 -14.15
C SER A 117 5.48 13.42 -14.60
N TYR A 118 4.57 12.71 -13.93
CA TYR A 118 3.13 12.79 -14.13
C TYR A 118 2.36 12.45 -12.84
N GLU A 119 1.19 13.07 -12.67
CA GLU A 119 0.31 12.92 -11.50
C GLU A 119 -1.09 12.52 -11.97
N PRO A 120 -1.39 11.20 -12.03
CA PRO A 120 -2.68 10.73 -12.50
C PRO A 120 -3.76 11.00 -11.46
N SER A 121 -4.95 11.42 -11.92
CA SER A 121 -6.04 11.78 -11.02
C SER A 121 -6.46 10.60 -10.13
N GLY A 122 -6.60 10.85 -8.82
CA GLY A 122 -6.97 9.83 -7.83
C GLY A 122 -5.82 8.93 -7.36
N TRP A 123 -4.57 9.24 -7.74
CA TRP A 123 -3.38 8.54 -7.27
C TRP A 123 -2.58 9.39 -6.29
N GLU A 124 -2.08 8.75 -5.24
CA GLU A 124 -1.01 9.32 -4.41
C GLU A 124 0.33 9.00 -5.06
N VAL A 125 1.08 10.03 -5.45
CA VAL A 125 2.39 9.87 -6.08
C VAL A 125 3.49 9.96 -5.03
N VAL A 126 4.37 8.96 -5.03
CA VAL A 126 5.61 8.93 -4.25
C VAL A 126 6.76 9.02 -5.23
N SER A 127 7.45 10.17 -5.21
CA SER A 127 8.50 10.47 -6.17
C SER A 127 9.87 9.95 -5.72
N PHE A 128 10.62 9.40 -6.67
CA PHE A 128 12.00 8.94 -6.53
C PHE A 128 12.83 9.57 -7.65
N ASN A 129 13.80 10.41 -7.29
CA ASN A 129 14.54 11.27 -8.22
C ASN A 129 15.91 11.66 -7.68
#